data_AF-A0A2D4JCF1-F1
#
_entry.id   AF-A0A2D4JCF1-F1
#
_cell.length_a   1.000
_cell.length_b   1.000
_cell.length_c   1.000
_cell.angle_alpha   90.00
_cell.angle_beta   90.00
_cell.angle_gamma   90.00
#
_symmetry.space_group_name_H-M   'P 1'
#
loop_
_entity.id
_entity.type
_entity.pdbx_description
1 polymer ?
#
loop_
_entity_poly.entity_id
_entity_poly.type
_entity_poly.pdbx_seq_one_letter_code
_entity_poly.pdbx_strand_id
1 'polypeptide(L)'
;ELRSGSFHGTKNLRWLYLSNNSISSIQPGALEDVENLAIFHLDKNQLSTYPVAAMSKLRVVEDLKLSNNPIKSIPDLAFQSFGRYMETLSLNNMGLEKFSDKAFIGTTALKNVHIEHNKISSLPRSFPFTRLETLSLSNNPWSRQEVPTMTNTILLES
;
A
#
# COMPACT_ATOMS: atom_id res chain seq x y z
N GLU A 1 -18.65 3.40 -3.83
CA GLU A 1 -18.27 2.24 -4.67
C GLU A 1 -17.65 2.70 -5.97
N LEU A 2 -16.49 2.18 -6.34
CA LEU A 2 -15.91 2.39 -7.67
C LEU A 2 -16.30 1.21 -8.58
N ARG A 3 -17.12 1.49 -9.58
CA ARG A 3 -17.64 0.49 -10.52
C ARG A 3 -16.74 0.36 -11.73
N SER A 4 -16.88 -0.75 -12.46
CA SER A 4 -16.23 -0.88 -13.78
C SER A 4 -16.57 0.32 -14.66
N GLY A 5 -15.56 0.86 -15.36
CA GLY A 5 -15.73 2.02 -16.24
C GLY A 5 -15.91 3.37 -15.54
N SER A 6 -15.75 3.47 -14.20
CA SER A 6 -15.88 4.74 -13.47
C SER A 6 -14.98 5.86 -14.01
N PHE A 7 -13.86 5.49 -14.63
CA PHE A 7 -12.86 6.41 -15.19
C PHE A 7 -12.69 6.24 -16.71
N HIS A 8 -13.72 5.78 -17.42
CA HIS A 8 -13.63 5.52 -18.84
C HIS A 8 -13.17 6.76 -19.62
N GLY A 9 -12.20 6.58 -20.53
CA GLY A 9 -11.66 7.65 -21.36
C GLY A 9 -10.65 8.58 -20.66
N THR A 10 -10.33 8.37 -19.37
CA THR A 10 -9.39 9.22 -18.62
C THR A 10 -7.93 8.74 -18.68
N LYS A 11 -7.46 8.33 -19.86
CA LYS A 11 -6.13 7.72 -20.07
C LYS A 11 -4.93 8.56 -19.66
N ASN A 12 -5.12 9.88 -19.56
CA ASN A 12 -4.10 10.84 -19.17
C ASN A 12 -4.14 11.18 -17.67
N LEU A 13 -5.02 10.55 -16.87
CA LEU A 13 -5.13 10.83 -15.45
C LEU A 13 -3.85 10.39 -14.73
N ARG A 14 -3.18 11.36 -14.10
CA ARG A 14 -1.93 11.14 -13.33
C ARG A 14 -2.15 11.18 -11.82
N TRP A 15 -3.17 11.88 -11.35
CA TRP A 15 -3.49 12.06 -9.94
C TRP A 15 -4.96 11.74 -9.69
N LEU A 16 -5.24 10.90 -8.69
CA LEU A 16 -6.58 10.54 -8.28
C LEU A 16 -6.66 10.57 -6.76
N TYR A 17 -7.37 11.57 -6.25
CA TYR A 17 -7.60 11.77 -4.82
C TYR A 17 -9.04 11.38 -4.49
N LEU A 18 -9.18 10.30 -3.73
CA LEU A 18 -10.47 9.78 -3.25
C LEU A 18 -10.48 9.62 -1.72
N SER A 19 -9.56 10.31 -1.04
CA SER A 19 -9.45 10.30 0.41
C SER A 19 -10.74 10.78 1.08
N ASN A 20 -11.02 10.28 2.28
CA ASN A 20 -12.15 10.71 3.10
C ASN A 20 -13.51 10.55 2.39
N ASN A 21 -13.74 9.36 1.84
CA ASN A 21 -15.02 8.96 1.27
C ASN A 21 -15.54 7.70 1.96
N SER A 22 -16.69 7.20 1.51
CA SER A 22 -17.28 5.94 1.98
C SER A 22 -17.06 4.81 0.97
N ILE A 23 -15.87 4.73 0.36
CA ILE A 23 -15.55 3.69 -0.62
C ILE A 23 -15.28 2.37 0.13
N SER A 24 -16.20 1.43 0.01
CA SER A 24 -16.11 0.08 0.59
C SER A 24 -15.55 -0.97 -0.38
N SER A 25 -15.66 -0.76 -1.69
CA SER A 25 -15.09 -1.64 -2.70
C SER A 25 -14.64 -0.92 -3.98
N ILE A 26 -13.72 -1.58 -4.69
CA ILE A 26 -13.26 -1.21 -6.03
C ILE A 26 -13.44 -2.44 -6.92
N GLN A 27 -14.38 -2.36 -7.86
CA GLN A 27 -14.70 -3.48 -8.73
C GLN A 27 -13.56 -3.76 -9.74
N PRO A 28 -13.41 -5.00 -10.19
CA PRO A 28 -12.58 -5.31 -11.36
C PRO A 28 -12.97 -4.40 -12.54
N GLY A 29 -11.97 -3.89 -13.26
CA GLY A 29 -12.18 -2.97 -14.40
C GLY A 29 -12.44 -1.51 -14.02
N ALA A 30 -12.63 -1.18 -12.73
CA ALA A 30 -12.83 0.22 -12.32
C ALA A 30 -11.64 1.12 -12.69
N LEU A 31 -10.42 0.56 -12.67
CA LEU A 31 -9.16 1.28 -12.91
C LEU A 31 -8.53 0.95 -14.28
N GLU A 32 -9.28 0.39 -15.23
CA GLU A 32 -8.72 -0.12 -16.48
C GLU A 32 -8.15 0.97 -17.40
N ASP A 33 -8.78 2.15 -17.45
CA ASP A 33 -8.33 3.26 -18.29
C ASP A 33 -7.33 4.20 -17.59
N VAL A 34 -6.94 3.96 -16.33
CA VAL A 34 -6.05 4.85 -15.55
C VAL A 34 -4.68 4.23 -15.30
N GLU A 35 -4.14 3.51 -16.28
CA GLU A 35 -2.84 2.82 -16.15
C GLU A 35 -1.67 3.77 -15.84
N ASN A 36 -1.79 5.04 -16.25
CA ASN A 36 -0.79 6.11 -16.08
C ASN A 36 -0.85 6.83 -14.71
N LEU A 37 -1.71 6.37 -13.80
CA LEU A 37 -1.88 6.99 -12.49
C LEU A 37 -0.57 6.91 -11.68
N ALA A 38 -0.05 8.07 -11.28
CA ALA A 38 1.17 8.20 -10.49
C ALA A 38 0.86 8.38 -9.00
N ILE A 39 -0.21 9.10 -8.66
CA ILE A 39 -0.65 9.29 -7.27
C ILE A 39 -2.06 8.76 -7.11
N PHE A 40 -2.22 7.83 -6.17
CA PHE A 40 -3.51 7.25 -5.84
C PHE A 40 -3.77 7.29 -4.34
N HIS A 41 -4.61 8.22 -3.91
CA HIS A 41 -4.98 8.35 -2.50
C HIS A 41 -6.39 7.80 -2.27
N LEU A 42 -6.46 6.79 -1.42
CA LEU A 42 -7.68 6.11 -0.98
C LEU A 42 -7.78 6.09 0.55
N ASP A 43 -6.98 6.87 1.26
CA ASP A 43 -6.98 6.91 2.72
C ASP A 43 -8.32 7.38 3.29
N LYS A 44 -8.64 6.95 4.52
CA LYS A 44 -9.91 7.27 5.19
C LYS A 44 -11.12 6.84 4.36
N ASN A 45 -11.13 5.58 3.95
CA ASN A 45 -12.25 4.92 3.29
C ASN A 45 -12.63 3.66 4.09
N GLN A 46 -13.44 2.79 3.50
CA GLN A 46 -14.02 1.61 4.16
C GLN A 46 -13.60 0.31 3.48
N LEU A 47 -12.46 0.30 2.78
CA LEU A 47 -11.94 -0.90 2.12
C LEU A 47 -11.56 -1.94 3.17
N SER A 48 -12.27 -3.06 3.20
CA SER A 48 -11.98 -4.18 4.11
C SER A 48 -10.99 -5.19 3.55
N THR A 49 -10.72 -5.12 2.24
CA THR A 49 -9.81 -6.00 1.51
C THR A 49 -9.01 -5.21 0.47
N TYR A 50 -7.80 -5.69 0.16
CA TYR A 50 -7.00 -5.12 -0.92
C TYR A 50 -7.55 -5.57 -2.29
N PRO A 51 -7.96 -4.65 -3.19
CA PRO A 51 -8.66 -5.00 -4.43
C PRO A 51 -7.67 -5.39 -5.54
N VAL A 52 -7.07 -6.58 -5.41
CA VAL A 52 -6.00 -7.10 -6.31
C VAL A 52 -6.37 -6.95 -7.80
N ALA A 53 -7.58 -7.36 -8.19
CA ALA A 53 -8.01 -7.33 -9.58
C ALA A 53 -8.00 -5.90 -10.18
N ALA A 54 -8.44 -4.90 -9.42
CA ALA A 54 -8.43 -3.51 -9.87
C ALA A 54 -7.02 -2.92 -9.85
N MET A 55 -6.27 -3.12 -8.75
CA MET A 55 -4.91 -2.60 -8.58
C MET A 55 -3.93 -3.15 -9.63
N SER A 56 -4.16 -4.39 -10.07
CA SER A 56 -3.35 -5.05 -11.11
C SER A 56 -3.37 -4.35 -12.48
N LYS A 57 -4.24 -3.35 -12.69
CA LYS A 57 -4.31 -2.55 -13.93
C LYS A 57 -3.38 -1.34 -13.90
N LEU A 58 -3.02 -0.86 -12.71
CA LEU A 58 -2.10 0.27 -12.56
C LEU A 58 -0.66 -0.15 -12.93
N ARG A 59 0.10 0.77 -13.52
CA ARG A 59 1.45 0.49 -14.05
C ARG A 59 2.56 1.35 -13.47
N VAL A 60 2.24 2.56 -13.01
CA VAL A 60 3.23 3.60 -12.70
C VAL A 60 2.92 4.36 -11.40
N VAL A 61 2.20 3.75 -10.47
CA VAL A 61 1.90 4.40 -9.18
C VAL A 61 3.21 4.59 -8.41
N GLU A 62 3.48 5.84 -8.04
CA GLU A 62 4.63 6.31 -7.27
C GLU A 62 4.26 6.54 -5.80
N ASP A 63 3.06 7.07 -5.52
CA ASP A 63 2.51 7.30 -4.17
C ASP A 63 1.14 6.65 -4.01
N LEU A 64 1.06 5.68 -3.10
CA LEU A 64 -0.17 4.98 -2.74
C LEU A 64 -0.49 5.17 -1.25
N LYS A 65 -1.66 5.74 -0.98
CA LYS A 65 -2.19 5.90 0.38
C LYS A 65 -3.44 5.06 0.59
N LEU A 66 -3.38 4.11 1.52
CA LEU A 66 -4.50 3.27 1.95
C LEU A 66 -4.78 3.40 3.45
N SER A 67 -4.04 4.26 4.15
CA SER A 67 -4.17 4.51 5.59
C SER A 67 -5.61 4.71 6.03
N ASN A 68 -5.94 4.31 7.26
CA ASN A 68 -7.31 4.44 7.79
C ASN A 68 -8.38 3.70 6.95
N ASN A 69 -8.01 2.59 6.30
CA ASN A 69 -8.97 1.61 5.78
C ASN A 69 -8.90 0.32 6.62
N PRO A 70 -10.02 -0.39 6.84
CA PRO A 70 -10.04 -1.61 7.64
C PRO A 70 -9.49 -2.87 6.93
N ILE A 71 -8.41 -2.75 6.14
CA ILE A 71 -7.78 -3.90 5.46
C ILE A 71 -6.89 -4.65 6.47
N LYS A 72 -7.22 -5.92 6.70
CA LYS A 72 -6.53 -6.76 7.69
C LYS A 72 -5.30 -7.49 7.15
N SER A 73 -5.19 -7.68 5.83
CA SER A 73 -4.03 -8.32 5.24
C SER A 73 -3.71 -7.80 3.84
N ILE A 74 -2.41 -7.78 3.53
CA ILE A 74 -1.91 -7.51 2.17
C ILE A 74 -1.58 -8.85 1.49
N PRO A 75 -2.20 -9.16 0.35
CA PRO A 75 -2.05 -10.45 -0.33
C PRO A 75 -0.75 -10.56 -1.15
N ASP A 76 -0.50 -11.75 -1.70
CA ASP A 76 0.57 -12.00 -2.67
C ASP A 76 0.51 -11.01 -3.83
N LEU A 77 1.68 -10.54 -4.26
CA LEU A 77 1.85 -9.71 -5.47
C LEU A 77 1.02 -8.42 -5.47
N ALA A 78 0.57 -7.94 -4.30
CA ALA A 78 -0.34 -6.80 -4.18
C ALA A 78 0.13 -5.58 -4.99
N PHE A 79 1.42 -5.30 -4.97
CA PHE A 79 2.02 -4.12 -5.61
C PHE A 79 2.82 -4.46 -6.87
N GLN A 80 2.82 -5.72 -7.34
CA GLN A 80 3.75 -6.17 -8.38
C GLN A 80 3.64 -5.37 -9.69
N SER A 81 2.44 -4.97 -10.10
CA SER A 81 2.21 -4.32 -11.40
C SER A 81 2.78 -2.91 -11.51
N PHE A 82 3.04 -2.24 -10.37
CA PHE A 82 3.60 -0.88 -10.31
C PHE A 82 4.79 -0.76 -9.33
N GLY A 83 5.20 -1.84 -8.68
CA GLY A 83 6.20 -1.84 -7.60
C GLY A 83 7.59 -1.34 -8.00
N ARG A 84 7.92 -1.36 -9.29
CA ARG A 84 9.16 -0.77 -9.81
C ARG A 84 9.17 0.77 -9.82
N TYR A 85 8.02 1.40 -9.59
CA TYR A 85 7.85 2.86 -9.55
C TYR A 85 7.38 3.36 -8.18
N MET A 86 6.74 2.52 -7.36
CA MET A 86 6.21 2.92 -6.07
C MET A 86 7.33 3.32 -5.11
N GLU A 87 7.38 4.60 -4.76
CA GLU A 87 8.36 5.17 -3.84
C GLU A 87 7.77 5.33 -2.43
N THR A 88 6.47 5.65 -2.34
CA THR A 88 5.79 5.91 -1.08
C THR A 88 4.57 5.02 -0.91
N LEU A 89 4.49 4.35 0.25
CA LEU A 89 3.38 3.48 0.62
C LEU A 89 2.93 3.80 2.05
N SER A 90 1.68 4.22 2.19
CA SER A 90 1.07 4.47 3.51
C SER A 90 -0.03 3.45 3.81
N LEU A 91 0.21 2.63 4.84
CA LEU A 91 -0.70 1.59 5.34
C LEU A 91 -0.97 1.73 6.86
N ASN A 92 -0.71 2.89 7.44
CA ASN A 92 -0.85 3.13 8.86
C ASN A 92 -2.33 3.24 9.31
N ASN A 93 -2.60 2.94 10.58
CA ASN A 93 -3.95 3.03 11.18
C ASN A 93 -5.01 2.15 10.48
N MET A 94 -4.65 0.96 10.02
CA MET A 94 -5.56 0.06 9.29
C MET A 94 -6.06 -1.13 10.13
N GLY A 95 -5.46 -1.35 11.29
CA GLY A 95 -5.63 -2.61 12.03
C GLY A 95 -5.06 -3.81 11.25
N LEU A 96 -4.08 -3.56 10.38
CA LEU A 96 -3.43 -4.55 9.53
C LEU A 96 -2.76 -5.60 10.40
N GLU A 97 -3.06 -6.88 10.17
CA GLU A 97 -2.59 -7.98 11.03
C GLU A 97 -1.36 -8.68 10.42
N LYS A 98 -1.28 -8.75 9.08
CA LYS A 98 -0.19 -9.46 8.39
C LYS A 98 0.00 -9.03 6.94
N PHE A 99 1.20 -9.29 6.44
CA PHE A 99 1.49 -9.35 5.02
C PHE A 99 1.62 -10.81 4.58
N SER A 100 1.29 -11.12 3.33
CA SER A 100 1.83 -12.30 2.69
C SER A 100 3.35 -12.19 2.54
N ASP A 101 4.06 -13.31 2.68
CA ASP A 101 5.49 -13.42 2.37
C ASP A 101 5.85 -12.95 0.95
N LYS A 102 4.90 -12.94 0.02
CA LYS A 102 5.07 -12.51 -1.38
C LYS A 102 4.46 -11.14 -1.70
N ALA A 103 4.00 -10.39 -0.70
CA ALA A 103 3.30 -9.13 -0.90
C ALA A 103 4.13 -8.09 -1.70
N PHE A 104 5.44 -8.07 -1.48
CA PHE A 104 6.37 -7.08 -2.03
C PHE A 104 7.24 -7.63 -3.17
N ILE A 105 6.88 -8.77 -3.78
CA ILE A 105 7.59 -9.23 -4.98
C ILE A 105 7.43 -8.18 -6.09
N GLY A 106 8.57 -7.73 -6.63
CA GLY A 106 8.62 -6.73 -7.69
C GLY A 106 8.59 -5.28 -7.20
N THR A 107 8.56 -5.03 -5.89
CA THR A 107 8.71 -3.67 -5.34
C THR A 107 10.18 -3.34 -5.16
N THR A 108 10.74 -2.50 -6.03
CA THR A 108 12.19 -2.22 -6.07
C THR A 108 12.53 -0.74 -5.90
N ALA A 109 11.53 0.14 -5.90
CA ALA A 109 11.71 1.60 -5.81
C ALA A 109 11.33 2.20 -4.45
N LEU A 110 10.87 1.37 -3.50
CA LEU A 110 10.28 1.84 -2.24
C LEU A 110 11.30 2.59 -1.38
N LYS A 111 10.95 3.81 -0.97
CA LYS A 111 11.77 4.71 -0.13
C LYS A 111 11.10 5.01 1.21
N ASN A 112 9.79 5.25 1.18
CA ASN A 112 9.02 5.72 2.33
C ASN A 112 7.88 4.74 2.62
N VAL A 113 7.91 4.14 3.80
CA VAL A 113 6.90 3.18 4.23
C VAL A 113 6.37 3.53 5.60
N HIS A 114 5.05 3.69 5.68
CA HIS A 114 4.35 4.00 6.92
C HIS A 114 3.40 2.84 7.26
N ILE A 115 3.74 2.05 8.27
CA ILE A 115 2.93 0.91 8.72
C ILE A 115 2.65 0.96 10.23
N GLU A 116 2.89 2.12 10.86
CA GLU A 116 2.62 2.35 12.26
C GLU A 116 1.13 2.21 12.62
N HIS A 117 0.85 2.02 13.92
CA HIS A 117 -0.52 1.88 14.44
C HIS A 117 -1.32 0.75 13.76
N ASN A 118 -0.72 -0.44 13.72
CA ASN A 118 -1.34 -1.65 13.19
C ASN A 118 -1.20 -2.81 14.19
N LYS A 119 -1.47 -4.04 13.76
CA LYS A 119 -1.41 -5.27 14.56
C LYS A 119 -0.39 -6.27 13.99
N ILE A 120 0.64 -5.74 13.33
CA ILE A 120 1.64 -6.53 12.61
C ILE A 120 2.68 -7.00 13.62
N SER A 121 3.00 -8.29 13.58
CA SER A 121 4.03 -8.88 14.44
C SER A 121 5.32 -9.21 13.70
N SER A 122 5.27 -9.20 12.37
CA SER A 122 6.41 -9.46 11.50
C SER A 122 6.32 -8.79 10.12
N LEU A 123 7.46 -8.48 9.53
CA LEU A 123 7.60 -8.09 8.13
C LEU A 123 7.72 -9.34 7.23
N PRO A 124 7.17 -9.31 6.00
CA PRO A 124 7.29 -10.45 5.09
C PRO A 124 8.72 -10.60 4.57
N ARG A 125 9.11 -11.82 4.18
CA ARG A 125 10.43 -12.08 3.58
C ARG A 125 10.74 -11.27 2.32
N SER A 126 9.70 -10.83 1.59
CA SER A 126 9.85 -9.99 0.40
C SER A 126 10.00 -8.49 0.69
N PHE A 127 10.00 -8.06 1.95
CA PHE A 127 10.03 -6.63 2.29
C PHE A 127 11.29 -5.94 1.73
N PRO A 128 11.15 -4.83 0.98
CA PRO A 128 12.24 -4.27 0.19
C PRO A 128 13.07 -3.25 0.99
N PHE A 129 14.11 -3.70 1.68
CA PHE A 129 14.96 -2.81 2.48
C PHE A 129 16.00 -2.00 1.66
N THR A 130 16.19 -2.32 0.39
CA THR A 130 17.38 -1.89 -0.38
C THR A 130 17.45 -0.39 -0.67
N ARG A 131 16.32 0.32 -0.69
CA ARG A 131 16.24 1.75 -1.02
C ARG A 131 15.49 2.57 0.04
N LEU A 132 15.19 1.98 1.19
CA LEU A 132 14.41 2.67 2.22
C LEU A 132 15.19 3.85 2.79
N GLU A 133 14.53 5.00 2.77
CA GLU A 133 14.95 6.24 3.41
C GLU A 133 14.21 6.41 4.73
N THR A 134 12.92 6.07 4.75
CA THR A 134 12.05 6.17 5.93
C THR A 134 11.20 4.90 6.09
N LEU A 135 11.21 4.34 7.30
CA LEU A 135 10.35 3.23 7.69
C LEU A 135 9.72 3.50 9.06
N SER A 136 8.41 3.74 9.11
CA SER A 136 7.67 3.99 10.35
C SER A 136 6.97 2.72 10.82
N LEU A 137 7.36 2.23 12.01
CA LEU A 137 6.96 0.92 12.55
C LEU A 137 6.28 0.99 13.92
N SER A 138 6.22 2.17 14.52
CA SER A 138 5.74 2.35 15.89
C SER A 138 4.33 1.80 16.09
N ASN A 139 3.95 1.50 17.32
CA ASN A 139 2.60 1.06 17.66
C ASN A 139 2.15 -0.21 16.88
N ASN A 140 3.00 -1.23 16.90
CA ASN A 140 2.72 -2.58 16.41
C ASN A 140 3.25 -3.63 17.40
N PRO A 141 2.60 -4.80 17.53
CA PRO A 141 3.02 -5.89 18.42
C PRO A 141 4.17 -6.72 17.83
N TRP A 142 5.31 -6.08 17.51
CA TRP A 142 6.46 -6.75 16.91
C TRP A 142 6.96 -7.92 17.76
N SER A 143 7.20 -9.06 17.12
CA SER A 143 7.78 -10.20 17.82
C SER A 143 9.22 -9.88 18.23
N ARG A 144 9.68 -10.44 19.36
CA ARG A 144 11.04 -10.19 19.89
C ARG A 144 12.16 -10.61 18.94
N GLN A 145 11.87 -11.49 17.98
CA GLN A 145 12.81 -11.94 16.93
C GLN A 145 12.83 -11.01 15.70
N GLU A 146 11.77 -10.22 15.52
CA GLU A 146 11.56 -9.23 14.45
C GLU A 146 12.00 -7.82 14.86
N VAL A 147 12.68 -7.70 15.99
CA VAL A 147 13.44 -6.50 16.35
C VAL A 147 14.87 -6.73 15.89
N PRO A 148 15.20 -6.66 14.58
CA PRO A 148 16.60 -6.53 14.22
C PRO A 148 17.10 -5.26 14.88
N THR A 149 18.36 -5.24 15.26
CA THR A 149 19.13 -4.01 15.46
C THR A 149 18.92 -3.08 14.25
N MET A 150 17.90 -2.21 14.32
CA MET A 150 17.51 -1.23 13.32
C MET A 150 18.45 -0.03 13.42
N THR A 151 19.75 -0.29 13.26
CA THR A 151 20.81 0.62 13.72
C THR A 151 21.23 1.70 12.75
N ASN A 152 20.59 1.91 11.60
CA ASN A 152 20.85 3.11 10.81
C ASN A 152 19.57 3.54 10.10
N THR A 153 19.05 4.70 10.51
CA THR A 153 18.00 5.46 9.81
C THR A 153 16.56 4.94 9.95
N ILE A 154 16.16 4.46 11.13
CA ILE A 154 14.75 4.20 11.44
C ILE A 154 14.40 5.05 12.67
N LEU A 155 13.59 6.10 12.44
CA LEU A 155 12.98 6.88 13.52
C LEU A 155 11.98 5.97 14.24
N LEU A 156 12.46 5.24 15.23
CA LEU A 156 11.62 4.67 16.28
C LEU A 156 11.20 5.83 17.19
N GLU A 157 10.27 6.66 16.72
CA GLU A 157 9.60 7.57 17.66
C GLU A 157 8.75 6.71 18.60
N SER A 158 9.03 6.91 19.90
CA SER A 158 8.57 6.14 21.05
C SER A 158 7.08 6.35 21.31
#